data_AF-A0AAN2FAZ8-F1
#
_entry.id   AF-A0AAN2FAZ8-F1
#
_cell.length_a   1.000
_cell.length_b   1.000
_cell.length_c   1.000
_cell.angle_alpha   90.00
_cell.angle_beta   90.00
_cell.angle_gamma   90.00
#
_symmetry.space_group_name_H-M   'P 1'
#
loop_
_entity.id
_entity.type
_entity.pdbx_description
1 polymer ?
#
loop_
_entity_poly.entity_id
_entity_poly.type
_entity_poly.pdbx_seq_one_letter_code
_entity_poly.pdbx_strand_id
1 'polypeptide(L)'
;MRNDQAAAILEDIFKQAVDSARPGPVVPAALPQKPAGRCIVVGAGKASAAMAAAVDAAWPDVDVSGVVVTRYGHAVPAGRIRILEASHPVSDAMSETAAMLILETLRGLTPTIWYWR
;
A
#
# COMPACT_ATOMS: atom_id res chain seq x y z
N MET A 1 0.02 3.71 42.08
CA MET A 1 0.82 3.67 40.83
C MET A 1 1.75 4.86 40.86
N ARG A 2 3.06 4.65 40.71
CA ARG A 2 4.02 5.77 40.60
C ARG A 2 3.96 6.36 39.18
N ASN A 3 4.34 7.62 39.00
CA ASN A 3 4.21 8.33 37.72
C ASN A 3 5.01 7.68 36.57
N ASP A 4 6.15 7.07 36.87
CA ASP A 4 6.97 6.27 35.95
C ASP A 4 6.20 5.07 35.38
N GLN A 5 5.49 4.35 36.25
CA GLN A 5 4.67 3.20 35.86
C GLN A 5 3.48 3.62 35.00
N ALA A 6 2.86 4.76 35.33
CA ALA A 6 1.75 5.31 34.55
C ALA A 6 2.18 5.67 33.13
N ALA A 7 3.33 6.35 32.99
CA ALA A 7 3.88 6.75 31.70
C ALA A 7 4.20 5.52 30.82
N ALA A 8 4.84 4.49 31.39
CA ALA A 8 5.15 3.26 30.67
C ALA A 8 3.90 2.55 30.14
N ILE A 9 2.83 2.49 30.94
CA ILE A 9 1.56 1.89 30.51
C ILE A 9 0.93 2.68 29.36
N LEU A 10 0.92 4.02 29.43
CA LEU A 10 0.35 4.85 28.38
C LEU A 10 1.16 4.77 27.08
N GLU A 11 2.48 4.70 27.17
CA GLU A 11 3.36 4.50 26.01
C GLU A 11 3.12 3.15 25.34
N ASP A 12 2.96 2.08 26.12
CA ASP A 12 2.63 0.76 25.59
C ASP A 12 1.26 0.76 24.88
N ILE A 13 0.22 1.31 25.51
CA ILE A 13 -1.11 1.45 24.89
C ILE A 13 -1.02 2.26 23.58
N PHE A 14 -0.28 3.36 23.58
CA PHE A 14 -0.08 4.18 22.38
C PHE A 14 0.62 3.39 21.28
N LYS A 15 1.68 2.64 21.61
CA LYS A 15 2.41 1.82 20.66
C LYS A 15 1.51 0.74 20.06
N GLN A 16 0.72 0.04 20.87
CA GLN A 16 -0.23 -0.96 20.38
C GLN A 16 -1.28 -0.33 19.44
N ALA A 17 -1.79 0.85 19.78
CA ALA A 17 -2.72 1.58 18.93
C ALA A 17 -2.08 1.94 17.57
N VAL A 18 -0.86 2.46 17.57
CA VAL A 18 -0.13 2.75 16.33
C VAL A 18 0.14 1.47 15.52
N ASP A 19 0.62 0.41 16.17
CA ASP A 19 0.96 -0.86 15.53
C ASP A 19 -0.28 -1.51 14.88
N SER A 20 -1.46 -1.39 15.50
CA SER A 20 -2.73 -1.88 14.95
C SER A 20 -3.15 -1.20 13.64
N ALA A 21 -2.63 0.00 13.35
CA ALA A 21 -2.94 0.77 12.15
C ALA A 21 -1.84 0.67 11.07
N ARG A 22 -0.79 -0.14 11.29
CA ARG A 22 0.33 -0.24 10.34
C ARG A 22 -0.10 -1.01 9.08
N PRO A 23 0.40 -0.62 7.88
CA PRO A 23 0.07 -1.30 6.64
C PRO A 23 0.37 -2.80 6.65
N GLY A 24 1.49 -3.21 7.26
CA GLY A 24 1.92 -4.61 7.29
C GLY A 24 0.86 -5.56 7.89
N PRO A 25 0.35 -5.30 9.11
CA PRO A 25 -0.75 -6.09 9.68
C PRO A 25 -2.11 -5.85 9.02
N VAL A 26 -2.44 -4.59 8.69
CA VAL A 26 -3.80 -4.21 8.26
C VAL A 26 -4.10 -4.68 6.84
N VAL A 27 -3.15 -4.54 5.91
CA VAL A 27 -3.41 -4.82 4.49
C VAL A 27 -3.74 -6.30 4.27
N PRO A 28 -2.93 -7.29 4.70
CA PRO A 28 -3.21 -8.70 4.45
C PRO A 28 -4.56 -9.15 5.01
N ALA A 29 -4.97 -8.62 6.16
CA ALA A 29 -6.26 -8.93 6.78
C ALA A 29 -7.45 -8.35 6.02
N ALA A 30 -7.25 -7.26 5.28
CA ALA A 30 -8.28 -6.58 4.49
C ALA A 30 -8.27 -6.99 3.00
N LEU A 31 -7.29 -7.78 2.56
CA LEU A 31 -7.23 -8.23 1.18
C LEU A 31 -8.39 -9.19 0.86
N PRO A 32 -8.97 -9.12 -0.36
CA PRO A 32 -9.94 -10.09 -0.82
C PRO A 32 -9.29 -11.46 -1.01
N GLN A 33 -10.09 -12.48 -1.37
CA GLN A 33 -9.56 -13.74 -1.85
C GLN A 33 -8.58 -13.50 -3.01
N LYS A 34 -7.50 -14.29 -3.06
CA LYS A 34 -6.48 -14.19 -4.11
C LYS A 34 -7.12 -14.21 -5.49
N PRO A 35 -6.77 -13.27 -6.38
CA PRO A 35 -7.28 -13.29 -7.75
C PRO A 35 -6.68 -14.47 -8.52
N ALA A 36 -7.47 -15.06 -9.43
CA ALA A 36 -7.07 -16.22 -10.23
C ALA A 36 -6.19 -15.85 -11.46
N GLY A 37 -5.84 -14.58 -11.64
CA GLY A 37 -5.06 -14.09 -12.77
C GLY A 37 -4.24 -12.86 -12.41
N ARG A 38 -3.79 -12.14 -13.44
CA ARG A 38 -2.96 -10.94 -13.27
C ARG A 38 -3.66 -9.91 -12.37
N CYS A 39 -2.97 -9.48 -11.33
CA CYS A 39 -3.41 -8.44 -10.41
C CYS A 39 -2.60 -7.16 -10.63
N ILE A 40 -3.30 -6.07 -10.93
CA ILE A 40 -2.69 -4.74 -11.05
C ILE A 40 -2.95 -3.96 -9.77
N VAL A 41 -1.88 -3.58 -9.06
CA VAL A 41 -1.94 -2.77 -7.84
C VAL A 41 -1.65 -1.31 -8.19
N VAL A 42 -2.61 -0.44 -7.92
CA VAL A 42 -2.45 1.01 -8.04
C VAL A 42 -2.78 1.68 -6.71
N GLY A 43 -2.11 2.78 -6.41
CA GLY A 43 -2.30 3.47 -5.14
C GLY A 43 -1.58 4.80 -5.09
N ALA A 44 -2.11 5.72 -4.29
CA ALA A 44 -1.52 7.03 -4.05
C ALA A 44 -1.66 7.40 -2.57
N GLY A 45 -0.63 8.02 -2.00
CA GLY A 45 -0.67 8.57 -0.64
C GLY A 45 0.53 8.20 0.23
N LYS A 46 0.64 8.83 1.41
CA LYS A 46 1.82 8.75 2.29
C LYS A 46 2.17 7.33 2.73
N ALA A 47 1.17 6.48 2.93
CA ALA A 47 1.34 5.08 3.34
C ALA A 47 1.36 4.09 2.16
N SER A 48 1.10 4.56 0.94
CA SER A 48 0.80 3.70 -0.21
C SER A 48 1.96 2.78 -0.57
N ALA A 49 3.22 3.23 -0.46
CA ALA A 49 4.39 2.39 -0.72
C ALA A 49 4.50 1.23 0.27
N ALA A 50 4.26 1.47 1.57
CA ALA A 50 4.24 0.42 2.58
C ALA A 50 3.04 -0.52 2.42
N MET A 51 1.89 0.00 1.99
CA MET A 51 0.72 -0.82 1.65
C MET A 51 1.00 -1.72 0.45
N ALA A 52 1.64 -1.20 -0.60
CA ALA A 52 2.02 -1.96 -1.78
C ALA A 52 2.99 -3.11 -1.42
N ALA A 53 4.00 -2.84 -0.60
CA ALA A 53 4.90 -3.87 -0.10
C ALA A 53 4.16 -4.97 0.68
N ALA A 54 3.15 -4.60 1.47
CA ALA A 54 2.32 -5.57 2.19
C ALA A 54 1.46 -6.43 1.25
N VAL A 55 0.93 -5.86 0.16
CA VAL A 55 0.22 -6.65 -0.88
C VAL A 55 1.15 -7.64 -1.56
N ASP A 56 2.33 -7.18 -2.01
CA ASP A 56 3.31 -8.03 -2.69
C ASP A 56 3.76 -9.20 -1.82
N ALA A 57 4.00 -8.94 -0.53
CA ALA A 57 4.37 -9.98 0.45
C ALA A 57 3.23 -10.96 0.77
N ALA A 58 1.98 -10.48 0.82
CA ALA A 58 0.81 -11.31 1.14
C ALA A 58 0.46 -12.30 0.01
N TRP A 59 0.77 -11.95 -1.24
CA TRP A 59 0.45 -12.73 -2.43
C TRP A 59 1.72 -13.14 -3.21
N PRO A 60 2.56 -14.03 -2.66
CA PRO A 60 3.82 -14.44 -3.30
C PRO A 60 3.59 -15.20 -4.62
N ASP A 61 2.47 -15.87 -4.76
CA ASP A 61 2.06 -16.76 -5.86
C ASP A 61 1.11 -16.12 -6.89
N VAL A 62 0.66 -14.89 -6.65
CA VAL A 62 -0.16 -14.13 -7.62
C VAL A 62 0.76 -13.36 -8.56
N ASP A 63 0.39 -13.30 -9.85
CA ASP A 63 1.03 -12.42 -10.82
C ASP A 63 0.66 -10.95 -10.54
N VAL A 64 1.35 -10.37 -9.56
CA VAL A 64 1.19 -8.98 -9.12
C VAL A 64 2.15 -8.09 -9.89
N SER A 65 1.63 -6.98 -10.41
CA SER A 65 2.42 -5.85 -10.92
C SER A 65 1.67 -4.55 -10.63
N GLY A 66 2.28 -3.39 -10.85
CA GLY A 66 1.59 -2.14 -10.59
C GLY A 66 2.46 -0.90 -10.51
N VAL A 67 1.80 0.24 -10.31
CA VAL A 67 2.42 1.54 -10.09
C VAL A 67 1.74 2.22 -8.91
N VAL A 68 2.53 2.58 -7.91
CA VAL A 68 2.08 3.23 -6.68
C VAL A 68 2.91 4.49 -6.44
N VAL A 69 2.26 5.58 -6.04
CA VAL A 69 2.92 6.87 -5.81
C VAL A 69 2.84 7.32 -4.35
N THR A 70 3.99 7.65 -3.77
CA THR A 70 4.12 8.22 -2.42
C THR A 70 4.81 9.58 -2.46
N ARG A 71 5.01 10.21 -1.29
CA ARG A 71 5.76 11.46 -1.19
C ARG A 71 7.26 11.22 -1.27
N TYR A 72 8.05 12.21 -1.67
CA TYR A 72 9.51 12.13 -1.65
C TYR A 72 10.09 11.68 -0.30
N GLY A 73 11.08 10.79 -0.37
CA GLY A 73 11.77 10.21 0.78
C GLY A 73 10.98 9.12 1.53
N HIS A 74 9.88 8.64 0.96
CA HIS A 74 8.99 7.64 1.59
C HIS A 74 8.83 6.36 0.77
N ALA A 75 9.56 6.22 -0.34
CA ALA A 75 9.65 4.95 -1.05
C ALA A 75 10.21 3.85 -0.15
N VAL A 76 9.65 2.65 -0.32
CA VAL A 76 10.15 1.41 0.27
C VAL A 76 10.18 0.33 -0.81
N PRO A 77 11.04 -0.69 -0.71
CA PRO A 77 10.98 -1.83 -1.61
C PRO A 77 9.60 -2.50 -1.57
N ALA A 78 8.99 -2.68 -2.73
CA ALA A 78 7.65 -3.29 -2.88
C ALA A 78 7.64 -4.43 -3.93
N GLY A 79 8.78 -5.13 -4.05
CA GLY A 79 8.94 -6.28 -4.93
C GLY A 79 8.55 -5.99 -6.37
N ARG A 80 7.44 -6.58 -6.82
CA ARG A 80 6.96 -6.50 -8.21
C ARG A 80 6.18 -5.21 -8.53
N ILE A 81 5.90 -4.37 -7.54
CA ILE A 81 5.14 -3.12 -7.70
C ILE A 81 6.11 -1.95 -7.79
N ARG A 82 5.99 -1.14 -8.84
CA ARG A 82 6.83 0.04 -9.04
C ARG A 82 6.39 1.17 -8.12
N ILE A 83 7.31 1.67 -7.30
CA ILE A 83 7.08 2.84 -6.45
C ILE A 83 7.62 4.10 -7.14
N LEU A 84 6.78 5.12 -7.24
CA LEU A 84 7.12 6.46 -7.68
C LEU A 84 7.02 7.42 -6.49
N GLU A 85 7.79 8.51 -6.55
CA GLU A 85 7.69 9.60 -5.59
C GLU A 85 7.29 10.89 -6.31
N ALA A 86 6.44 11.68 -5.65
CA ALA A 86 5.97 12.96 -6.14
C ALA A 86 5.78 13.95 -4.99
N SER A 87 5.63 15.24 -5.31
CA SER A 87 5.48 16.29 -4.30
C SER A 87 4.14 16.22 -3.55
N HIS A 88 4.17 16.60 -2.28
CA HIS A 88 3.01 16.86 -1.43
C HIS A 88 3.38 17.94 -0.40
N PRO A 89 2.53 18.93 -0.09
CA PRO A 89 1.10 18.99 -0.42
C PRO A 89 0.75 19.57 -1.80
N VAL A 90 1.68 20.26 -2.45
CA VAL A 90 1.46 20.84 -3.77
C VAL A 90 2.01 19.90 -4.83
N SER A 91 1.19 19.52 -5.80
CA SER A 91 1.59 18.65 -6.91
C SER A 91 2.68 19.25 -7.79
N ASP A 92 3.49 18.39 -8.38
CA ASP A 92 4.57 18.72 -9.31
C ASP A 92 4.49 17.88 -10.61
N ALA A 93 5.46 18.04 -11.51
CA ALA A 93 5.51 17.28 -12.77
C ALA A 93 5.60 15.76 -12.55
N MET A 94 6.17 15.31 -11.43
CA MET A 94 6.20 13.89 -11.09
C MET A 94 4.83 13.37 -10.65
N SER A 95 3.99 14.23 -10.08
CA SER A 95 2.60 13.91 -9.77
C SER A 95 1.80 13.61 -11.04
N GLU A 96 1.95 14.46 -12.07
CA GLU A 96 1.34 14.25 -13.39
C GLU A 96 1.86 12.97 -14.06
N THR A 97 3.19 12.80 -14.07
CA THR A 97 3.83 11.60 -14.62
C THR A 97 3.34 10.32 -13.94
N ALA A 98 3.24 10.32 -12.61
CA ALA A 98 2.73 9.18 -11.86
C ALA A 98 1.27 8.85 -12.21
N ALA A 99 0.42 9.87 -12.34
CA ALA A 99 -0.97 9.68 -12.76
C ALA A 99 -1.07 9.06 -14.16
N MET A 100 -0.26 9.54 -15.12
CA MET A 100 -0.22 8.98 -16.48
C MET A 100 0.24 7.52 -16.49
N LEU A 101 1.28 7.17 -15.71
CA LEU A 101 1.78 5.80 -15.62
C LEU A 101 0.76 4.85 -14.96
N ILE A 102 0.02 5.34 -13.96
CA ILE A 102 -1.10 4.58 -13.37
C ILE A 102 -2.15 4.29 -14.45
N LEU A 103 -2.58 5.29 -15.22
CA LEU A 103 -3.56 5.11 -16.30
C LEU A 103 -3.06 4.13 -17.37
N GLU A 104 -1.79 4.21 -17.76
CA GLU A 104 -1.19 3.29 -18.73
C GLU A 104 -1.24 1.85 -18.23
N THR A 105 -0.89 1.62 -16.96
CA THR A 105 -0.85 0.28 -16.34
C THR A 105 -2.24 -0.38 -16.28
N LEU A 106 -3.30 0.43 -16.29
CA LEU A 106 -4.68 -0.05 -16.28
C LEU A 106 -5.23 -0.37 -17.68
N ARG A 107 -4.51 -0.04 -18.76
CA ARG A 107 -4.96 -0.32 -20.13
C ARG A 107 -5.01 -1.81 -20.41
N GLY A 108 -6.03 -2.23 -21.16
CA GLY A 108 -6.21 -3.63 -21.56
C GLY A 108 -6.68 -4.55 -20.44
N LEU A 109 -7.12 -4.02 -19.29
CA LEU A 109 -7.83 -4.81 -18.29
C LEU A 109 -9.20 -5.22 -18.84
N THR A 110 -9.51 -6.50 -18.71
CA THR A 110 -10.81 -7.08 -19.03
C THR A 110 -11.51 -7.51 -17.75
N PRO A 111 -12.85 -7.58 -17.72
CA PRO A 111 -13.54 -8.17 -16.59
C PRO A 111 -13.05 -9.60 -16.35
N THR A 112 -12.69 -9.92 -15.12
CA THR A 112 -12.62 -11.32 -14.70
C THR A 112 -14.05 -11.83 -14.65
N ILE A 113 -14.35 -12.96 -15.31
CA ILE A 113 -15.66 -13.58 -15.23
C ILE A 113 -15.86 -14.04 -13.77
N TRP A 114 -16.60 -13.26 -12.99
CA TRP A 114 -17.10 -13.65 -11.69
C TRP A 114 -18.44 -14.34 -11.92
N TYR A 115 -18.46 -15.69 -11.91
CA TYR A 115 -19.72 -16.39 -11.66
C TYR A 115 -20.09 -16.14 -10.20
N TRP A 116 -21.03 -15.22 -9.97
CA TRP A 116 -21.73 -15.15 -8.69
C TRP A 116 -22.53 -16.45 -8.53
N ARG A 117 -21.98 -17.40 -7.77
CA ARG A 117 -22.70 -18.54 -7.23
C ARG A 117 -22.28 -18.76 -5.80
#